data_AF-A0A088S289-F1
#
_entry.id   AF-A0A088S289-F1
#
_cell.length_a   1.000
_cell.length_b   1.000
_cell.length_c   1.000
_cell.angle_alpha   90.00
_cell.angle_beta   90.00
_cell.angle_gamma   90.00
#
_symmetry.space_group_name_H-M   'P 1'
#
loop_
_entity.id
_entity.type
_entity.pdbx_description
1 polymer ?
#
loop_
_entity_poly.entity_id
_entity_poly.type
_entity_poly.pdbx_seq_one_letter_code
_entity_poly.pdbx_strand_id
1 'polypeptide(L)'
;MPITQEQLKRRAEMVRTGGKGSMRRTTKAHHKSTGDDKKVQVTLRRLGVTPFSDIDEAVFYRQDGSAYYFSKPKVQASMQTQCFVVSGDYEVKSAEEVDAKKD
;
A
#
# COMPACT_ATOMS: atom_id res chain seq x y z
N MET A 1 20.45 -61.39 -0.20
CA MET A 1 20.68 -61.30 -1.66
C MET A 1 21.30 -59.94 -1.95
N PRO A 2 22.53 -59.87 -2.50
CA PRO A 2 23.13 -58.60 -2.89
C PRO A 2 22.38 -58.01 -4.09
N ILE A 3 22.19 -56.69 -4.09
CA ILE A 3 21.59 -55.95 -5.20
C ILE A 3 22.42 -56.18 -6.47
N THR A 4 21.77 -56.51 -7.59
CA THR A 4 22.46 -56.73 -8.86
C THR A 4 22.76 -55.40 -9.54
N GLN A 5 23.82 -55.35 -10.36
CA GLN A 5 24.24 -54.13 -11.07
C GLN A 5 23.13 -53.54 -11.96
N GLU A 6 22.28 -54.39 -12.54
CA GLU A 6 21.14 -53.98 -13.37
C GLU A 6 20.04 -53.31 -12.54
N GLN A 7 19.75 -53.85 -11.36
CA GLN A 7 18.81 -53.24 -10.42
C GLN A 7 19.33 -51.87 -9.93
N LEU A 8 20.64 -51.72 -9.81
CA LEU A 8 21.30 -50.48 -9.42
C LEU A 8 21.21 -49.42 -10.53
N LYS A 9 21.47 -49.81 -11.79
CA LYS A 9 21.31 -48.93 -12.97
C LYS A 9 19.87 -48.44 -13.16
N ARG A 10 18.89 -49.35 -13.05
CA ARG A 10 17.47 -49.00 -13.18
C ARG A 10 16.99 -48.03 -12.10
N ARG A 11 17.55 -48.13 -10.88
CA ARG A 11 17.27 -47.17 -9.80
C ARG A 11 17.96 -45.83 -10.05
N ALA A 12 19.18 -45.81 -10.58
CA ALA A 12 19.89 -44.57 -10.92
C ALA A 12 19.13 -43.74 -11.99
N GLU A 13 18.48 -44.39 -12.96
CA GLU A 13 17.66 -43.71 -13.97
C GLU A 13 16.40 -43.03 -13.39
N MET A 14 15.84 -43.57 -12.31
CA MET A 14 14.66 -43.00 -11.63
C MET A 14 15.01 -41.82 -10.70
N VAL A 15 16.26 -41.70 -10.23
CA VAL A 15 16.73 -40.60 -9.35
C VAL A 15 17.15 -39.38 -10.19
N ARG A 16 16.42 -39.08 -11.26
CA ARG A 16 16.73 -37.93 -12.12
C ARG A 16 16.25 -36.64 -11.45
N THR A 17 17.13 -36.00 -10.67
CA THR A 17 16.90 -34.71 -10.00
C THR A 17 16.95 -33.54 -10.97
N GLY A 18 16.04 -33.51 -11.95
CA GLY A 18 15.92 -32.43 -12.92
C GLY A 18 16.37 -32.78 -14.35
N GLY A 19 15.93 -31.95 -15.30
CA GLY A 19 16.16 -32.15 -16.74
C GLY A 19 14.86 -32.10 -17.57
N LYS A 20 15.00 -32.17 -18.89
CA LYS A 20 13.86 -32.20 -19.83
C LYS A 20 13.03 -33.48 -19.57
N GLY A 21 11.75 -33.30 -19.23
CA GLY A 21 10.82 -34.40 -18.89
C GLY A 21 10.75 -34.77 -17.40
N SER A 22 11.56 -34.18 -16.52
CA SER A 22 11.43 -34.35 -15.07
C SER A 22 10.18 -33.63 -14.55
N MET A 23 9.45 -34.24 -13.61
CA MET A 23 8.32 -33.59 -12.95
C MET A 23 8.80 -32.30 -12.28
N ARG A 24 8.27 -31.16 -12.72
CA ARG A 24 8.52 -29.86 -12.09
C ARG A 24 7.45 -29.62 -11.03
N ARG A 25 7.86 -29.19 -9.84
CA ARG A 25 6.91 -28.69 -8.85
C ARG A 25 6.20 -27.46 -9.41
N THR A 26 4.88 -27.49 -9.42
CA THR A 26 4.08 -26.33 -9.79
C THR A 26 4.27 -25.20 -8.77
N THR A 27 4.81 -24.07 -9.22
CA THR A 27 4.91 -22.86 -8.41
C THR A 27 3.57 -22.13 -8.45
N LYS A 28 2.87 -22.03 -7.32
CA LYS A 28 1.71 -21.14 -7.21
C LYS A 28 2.21 -19.70 -7.28
N ALA A 29 1.89 -19.00 -8.37
CA ALA A 29 2.07 -17.55 -8.45
C ALA A 29 0.99 -16.90 -7.57
N HIS A 30 1.40 -16.31 -6.44
CA HIS A 30 0.50 -15.48 -5.65
C HIS A 30 0.28 -14.16 -6.38
N HIS A 31 -0.88 -14.02 -7.04
CA HIS A 31 -1.36 -12.71 -7.46
C HIS A 31 -1.69 -11.89 -6.22
N LYS A 32 -0.84 -10.91 -5.90
CA LYS A 32 -1.19 -9.89 -4.92
C LYS A 32 -2.26 -9.01 -5.58
N SER A 33 -3.51 -9.12 -5.12
CA SER A 33 -4.54 -8.10 -5.38
C SER A 33 -4.08 -6.85 -4.65
N THR A 34 -3.43 -5.97 -5.40
CA THR A 34 -2.77 -4.83 -4.83
C THR A 34 -3.62 -3.60 -5.11
N GLY A 35 -4.70 -3.46 -4.35
CA GLY A 35 -5.37 -2.17 -4.26
C GLY A 35 -4.42 -1.22 -3.53
N ASP A 36 -3.91 -0.21 -4.23
CA ASP A 36 -2.90 0.71 -3.67
C ASP A 36 -3.40 1.38 -2.37
N ASP A 37 -4.70 1.65 -2.27
CA ASP A 37 -5.31 2.24 -1.06
C ASP A 37 -5.10 1.40 0.21
N LYS A 38 -5.15 0.06 0.11
CA LYS A 38 -4.93 -0.82 1.28
C LYS A 38 -3.48 -0.73 1.77
N LYS A 39 -2.51 -0.60 0.86
CA LYS A 39 -1.11 -0.41 1.23
C LYS A 39 -0.90 0.93 1.92
N VAL A 40 -1.49 1.99 1.37
CA VAL A 40 -1.42 3.34 1.96
C VAL A 40 -1.98 3.32 3.39
N GLN A 41 -3.16 2.73 3.59
CA GLN A 41 -3.73 2.61 4.93
C GLN A 41 -2.86 1.83 5.91
N VAL A 42 -2.19 0.75 5.47
CA VAL A 42 -1.26 -0.01 6.32
C VAL A 42 -0.05 0.85 6.70
N THR A 43 0.52 1.61 5.76
CA THR A 43 1.63 2.52 6.05
C THR A 43 1.24 3.64 7.02
N LEU A 44 0.05 4.20 6.87
CA LEU A 44 -0.48 5.24 7.76
C LEU A 44 -0.65 4.72 9.19
N ARG A 45 -1.23 3.53 9.37
CA ARG A 45 -1.32 2.90 10.70
C ARG A 45 0.04 2.70 11.35
N ARG A 46 1.08 2.36 10.57
CA ARG A 46 2.44 2.21 11.07
C ARG A 46 3.06 3.53 11.54
N LEU A 47 2.68 4.65 10.91
CA LEU A 47 3.08 6.00 11.33
C LEU A 47 2.31 6.47 12.58
N GLY A 48 1.38 5.67 13.10
CA GLY A 48 0.62 5.99 14.31
C GLY A 48 -0.39 7.12 14.11
N VAL A 49 -0.80 7.41 12.88
CA VAL A 49 -1.86 8.40 12.64
C VAL A 49 -3.23 7.83 13.01
N THR A 50 -4.00 8.61 13.76
CA THR A 50 -5.37 8.29 14.17
C THR A 50 -6.37 9.18 13.44
N PRO A 51 -7.52 8.66 13.00
CA PRO A 51 -8.55 9.47 12.36
C PRO A 51 -9.17 10.46 13.36
N PHE A 52 -9.38 11.70 12.93
CA PHE A 52 -10.23 12.67 13.61
C PHE A 52 -11.65 12.61 13.02
N SER A 53 -12.66 12.70 13.88
CA SER A 53 -14.05 12.86 13.44
C SER A 53 -14.41 14.35 13.33
N ASP A 54 -15.42 14.66 12.52
CA ASP A 54 -16.14 15.93 12.53
C ASP A 54 -15.26 17.17 12.26
N ILE A 55 -14.54 17.15 11.13
CA ILE A 55 -13.85 18.34 10.61
C ILE A 55 -14.68 18.95 9.49
N ASP A 56 -15.02 20.23 9.64
CA ASP A 56 -15.79 20.97 8.65
C ASP A 56 -14.92 21.40 7.46
N GLU A 57 -13.69 21.84 7.73
CA GLU A 57 -12.84 22.49 6.72
C GLU A 57 -11.36 22.21 6.96
N ALA A 58 -10.58 22.10 5.88
CA ALA A 58 -9.12 22.20 5.94
C ALA A 58 -8.62 23.09 4.80
N VAL A 59 -7.66 23.97 5.14
CA VAL A 59 -7.11 24.97 4.21
C VAL A 59 -5.60 24.86 4.18
N PHE A 60 -5.04 24.76 2.98
CA PHE A 60 -3.60 24.82 2.75
C PHE A 60 -3.25 26.08 1.99
N TYR A 61 -2.70 27.06 2.70
CA TYR A 61 -2.20 28.30 2.10
C TYR A 61 -0.87 28.05 1.40
N ARG A 62 -0.79 28.49 0.14
CA ARG A 62 0.44 28.45 -0.65
C ARG A 62 1.06 29.84 -0.71
N GLN A 63 2.35 29.87 -1.06
CA GLN A 63 3.11 31.12 -1.20
C GLN A 63 2.69 31.96 -2.42
N ASP A 64 1.95 31.37 -3.35
CA ASP A 64 1.46 32.00 -4.58
C ASP A 64 0.20 32.87 -4.36
N GLY A 65 -0.29 32.97 -3.12
CA GLY A 65 -1.53 33.69 -2.79
C GLY A 65 -2.80 32.86 -3.03
N SER A 66 -2.68 31.59 -3.42
CA SER A 66 -3.81 30.68 -3.54
C SER A 66 -3.86 29.69 -2.37
N ALA A 67 -5.02 29.08 -2.17
CA ALA A 67 -5.28 28.11 -1.13
C ALA A 67 -5.93 26.86 -1.71
N TYR A 68 -5.54 25.67 -1.22
CA TYR A 68 -6.34 24.46 -1.41
C TYR A 68 -7.39 24.40 -0.30
N TYR A 69 -8.65 24.39 -0.70
CA TYR A 69 -9.80 24.33 0.21
C TYR A 69 -10.44 22.95 0.15
N PHE A 70 -10.56 22.30 1.31
CA PHE A 70 -11.23 21.02 1.46
C PHE A 70 -12.52 21.19 2.27
N SER A 71 -13.66 20.83 1.67
CA SER A 71 -14.95 20.79 2.37
C SER A 71 -15.16 19.40 2.96
N LYS A 72 -15.26 19.30 4.30
CA LYS A 72 -15.45 18.05 5.06
C LYS A 72 -14.46 16.93 4.72
N PRO A 73 -13.14 17.16 4.85
CA PRO A 73 -12.15 16.13 4.55
C PRO A 73 -12.11 15.01 5.58
N LYS A 74 -11.59 13.85 5.17
CA LYS A 74 -11.14 12.81 6.10
C LYS A 74 -9.73 13.15 6.56
N VAL A 75 -9.59 13.44 7.85
CA VAL A 75 -8.29 13.81 8.43
C VAL A 75 -7.83 12.72 9.38
N GLN A 76 -6.55 12.34 9.25
CA GLN A 76 -5.85 11.50 10.20
C GLN A 76 -4.63 12.26 10.67
N ALA A 77 -4.32 12.21 11.96
CA ALA A 77 -3.08 12.81 12.44
C ALA A 77 -2.47 12.05 13.60
N SER A 78 -1.19 12.33 13.82
CA SER A 78 -0.47 11.94 15.03
C SER A 78 -0.05 13.21 15.75
N MET A 79 -0.55 13.39 16.98
CA MET A 79 -0.17 14.52 17.83
C MET A 79 1.29 14.45 18.29
N GLN A 80 1.85 13.23 18.38
CA GLN A 80 3.23 13.02 18.81
C GLN A 80 4.23 13.43 17.74
N THR A 81 3.94 13.12 16.46
CA THR A 81 4.87 13.38 15.35
C THR A 81 4.48 14.58 14.51
N GLN A 82 3.41 15.28 14.88
CA GLN A 82 2.84 16.42 14.14
C GLN A 82 2.60 16.09 12.65
N CYS A 83 2.28 14.83 12.33
CA CYS A 83 1.98 14.40 10.98
C CYS A 83 0.47 14.47 10.74
N PHE A 84 0.05 15.17 9.69
CA PHE A 84 -1.34 15.27 9.26
C PHE A 84 -1.50 14.65 7.87
N VAL A 85 -2.57 13.89 7.70
CA VAL A 85 -2.98 13.26 6.45
C VAL A 85 -4.39 13.73 6.17
N VAL A 86 -4.54 14.52 5.12
CA VAL A 86 -5.83 15.03 4.67
C VAL A 86 -6.19 14.31 3.37
N SER A 87 -7.39 13.75 3.32
CA SER A 87 -7.90 13.02 2.16
C SER A 87 -9.31 13.49 1.83
N GLY A 88 -9.51 13.90 0.59
CA GLY A 88 -10.78 14.41 0.10
C GLY A 88 -10.59 15.20 -1.19
N ASP A 89 -11.69 15.56 -1.82
CA ASP A 89 -11.68 16.47 -2.95
C ASP A 89 -11.32 17.88 -2.48
N TYR A 90 -10.60 18.63 -3.33
CA TYR A 90 -10.18 19.98 -3.04
C TYR A 90 -10.51 20.93 -4.17
N GLU A 91 -10.73 22.19 -3.81
CA GLU A 91 -10.87 23.31 -4.73
C GLU A 91 -9.68 24.25 -4.58
N VAL A 92 -9.25 24.87 -5.68
CA VAL A 92 -8.25 25.94 -5.64
C VAL A 92 -8.98 27.27 -5.58
N LYS A 93 -8.79 28.01 -4.48
CA LYS A 93 -9.37 29.35 -4.26
C LYS A 93 -8.27 30.38 -4.03
N SER A 94 -8.59 31.67 -4.16
CA SER A 94 -7.70 32.73 -3.68
C SER A 94 -7.66 32.70 -2.15
N ALA A 95 -6.49 32.96 -1.54
CA ALA A 95 -6.37 32.99 -0.08
C ALA A 95 -7.32 34.02 0.55
N GLU A 96 -7.46 35.19 -0.09
CA GLU A 96 -8.36 36.27 0.34
C GLU A 96 -9.83 35.83 0.36
N GLU A 97 -10.26 35.00 -0.60
CA GLU A 97 -11.64 34.52 -0.67
C GLU A 97 -11.95 33.50 0.42
N VAL A 98 -10.96 32.72 0.85
CA VAL A 98 -11.11 31.75 1.93
C VAL A 98 -11.15 32.45 3.28
N ASP A 99 -10.32 33.48 3.47
CA ASP A 99 -10.29 34.25 4.72
C ASP A 99 -11.56 35.09 4.91
N ALA A 100 -12.14 35.63 3.83
CA ALA A 100 -13.37 36.41 3.87
C ALA A 100 -14.63 35.60 4.22
N LYS A 101 -14.56 34.26 4.20
CA LYS A 101 -15.67 33.36 4.58
C LYS A 101 -15.63 32.96 6.06
N LYS A 102 -14.65 33.46 6.82
CA LYS A 102 -14.40 33.06 8.22
C LYS A 102 -15.18 33.89 9.26
N ASP A 103 -15.99 34.86 8.81
CA ASP A 103 -16.84 35.71 9.66
C ASP A 103 -18.27 35.17 9.82
#